data_AF-A0A5A7SEV1-F1
#
_entry.id   AF-A0A5A7SEV1-F1
#
_cell.length_a   1.000
_cell.length_b   1.000
_cell.length_c   1.000
_cell.angle_alpha   90.00
_cell.angle_beta   90.00
_cell.angle_gamma   90.00
#
_symmetry.space_group_name_H-M   'P 1'
#
loop_
_entity.id
_entity.type
_entity.pdbx_description
1 polymer ?
#
loop_
_entity_poly.entity_id
_entity_poly.type
_entity_poly.pdbx_seq_one_letter_code
_entity_poly.pdbx_strand_id
1 'polypeptide(L)' 'MGAMSPWHWAIVIVVLVVVFGSKRLPGAARGLGQSLRIFTSEMKELQGEELQRDGSAEGAPRESD' A
#
# COMPACT_ATOMS: atom_id res chain seq x y z
N MET A 1 24.59 12.96 -10.53
CA MET A 1 23.87 12.44 -11.72
C MET A 1 24.01 10.92 -11.72
N GLY A 2 23.01 10.16 -11.26
CA GLY A 2 23.17 8.68 -11.17
C GLY A 2 22.04 7.92 -10.46
N ALA A 3 21.23 8.62 -9.66
CA ALA A 3 20.11 8.00 -8.92
C ALA A 3 18.91 7.57 -9.79
N MET A 4 18.88 7.98 -11.07
CA MET A 4 17.75 7.72 -11.98
C MET A 4 18.01 6.59 -12.99
N SER A 5 19.18 5.95 -12.96
CA SER A 5 19.45 4.82 -13.86
C SER A 5 18.87 3.53 -13.27
N PRO A 6 17.97 2.83 -13.98
CA PRO A 6 17.47 1.51 -13.58
C PRO A 6 18.61 0.51 -13.29
N TRP A 7 19.77 0.71 -13.92
CA TRP A 7 20.98 -0.08 -13.71
C TRP A 7 21.52 -0.01 -12.28
N HIS A 8 21.40 1.13 -11.60
CA HIS A 8 21.84 1.28 -10.21
C HIS A 8 20.97 0.45 -9.28
N TRP A 9 19.66 0.48 -9.49
CA TRP A 9 18.70 -0.33 -8.73
C TRP A 9 18.92 -1.83 -8.93
N ALA A 10 19.23 -2.27 -10.15
CA ALA A 10 19.57 -3.67 -10.42
C ALA A 10 20.79 -4.13 -9.58
N ILE A 11 21.84 -3.31 -9.51
CA ILE A 11 23.04 -3.61 -8.70
C ILE A 11 22.68 -3.69 -7.22
N VAL A 12 21.89 -2.75 -6.70
CA VAL A 12 21.46 -2.76 -5.29
C VAL A 12 20.66 -4.02 -4.96
N ILE A 13 19.72 -4.41 -5.82
CA ILE A 13 18.93 -5.64 -5.66
C ILE A 13 19.85 -6.86 -5.64
N VAL A 14 20.83 -6.93 -6.55
CA VAL A 14 21.80 -8.03 -6.60
C VAL A 14 22.59 -8.12 -5.30
N VAL A 15 23.11 -7.00 -4.81
CA VAL A 15 23.86 -6.95 -3.54
C VAL A 15 22.96 -7.38 -2.37
N LEU A 16 21.70 -6.92 -2.33
CA LEU A 16 20.74 -7.29 -1.29
C LEU A 16 20.48 -8.81 -1.29
N VAL A 17 20.33 -9.42 -2.46
CA VAL A 17 20.15 -10.87 -2.63
C VAL A 17 21.38 -11.64 -2.20
N VAL A 18 22.59 -11.13 -2.46
CA VAL A 18 23.84 -11.77 -2.05
C VAL A 18 24.00 -11.75 -0.52
N VAL A 19 23.70 -10.62 0.13
CA VAL A 19 23.84 -10.46 1.59
C VAL A 19 22.76 -11.22 2.35
N PHE A 20 21.49 -11.12 1.93
CA PHE A 20 20.38 -11.77 2.62
C PHE A 20 20.15 -13.22 2.17
N GLY A 21 20.62 -13.60 0.97
CA GLY A 21 20.36 -14.88 0.35
C GLY A 21 19.01 -14.94 -0.38
N SER A 22 18.98 -15.68 -1.49
CA SER A 22 17.82 -15.81 -2.39
C SER A 22 16.56 -16.40 -1.75
N LYS A 23 16.67 -17.10 -0.62
CA LYS A 23 15.53 -17.70 0.10
C LYS A 23 14.95 -16.81 1.21
N ARG A 24 15.75 -15.94 1.83
CA ARG A 24 15.31 -15.11 2.98
C ARG A 24 14.53 -13.88 2.53
N LEU A 25 14.98 -13.25 1.44
CA LEU A 25 14.33 -12.06 0.85
C LEU A 25 12.86 -12.29 0.46
N PRO A 26 12.52 -13.30 -0.37
CA PRO A 26 11.13 -13.56 -0.73
C PRO A 26 10.31 -14.12 0.44
N GLY A 27 10.92 -14.83 1.39
CA GLY A 27 10.24 -15.30 2.60
C GLY A 27 9.80 -14.15 3.50
N ALA A 28 10.72 -13.23 3.80
CA ALA A 28 10.43 -12.04 4.60
C ALA A 28 9.47 -11.10 3.88
N ALA A 29 9.68 -10.84 2.59
CA ALA A 29 8.78 -9.99 1.80
C ALA A 29 7.35 -10.53 1.75
N ARG A 30 7.14 -11.85 1.69
CA ARG A 30 5.80 -12.46 1.76
C ARG A 30 5.14 -12.25 3.12
N GLY A 31 5.87 -12.44 4.22
CA GLY A 31 5.35 -12.20 5.57
C GLY A 31 4.96 -10.73 5.79
N LEU A 32 5.87 -9.82 5.45
CA LEU A 32 5.65 -8.37 5.54
C LEU A 32 4.52 -7.91 4.62
N GLY A 33 4.46 -8.45 3.38
CA GLY A 33 3.42 -8.15 2.41
C GLY A 33 2.03 -8.61 2.86
N GLN A 34 1.93 -9.72 3.57
CA GLN A 34 0.67 -10.20 4.11
C GLN A 34 0.16 -9.33 5.27
N SER A 35 1.05 -8.89 6.17
CA SER A 35 0.70 -7.93 7.23
C SER A 35 0.29 -6.56 6.65
N LEU A 36 1.02 -6.05 5.66
CA LEU A 36 0.67 -4.81 4.95
C LEU A 36 -0.66 -4.94 4.19
N ARG A 37 -0.98 -6.12 3.64
CA ARG A 37 -2.25 -6.37 2.94
C ARG A 37 -3.45 -6.32 3.90
N ILE A 38 -3.31 -6.81 5.11
CA ILE A 38 -4.36 -6.71 6.14
C ILE A 38 -4.49 -5.24 6.56
N PHE A 39 -3.37 -4.58 6.84
CA PHE A 39 -3.38 -3.17 7.23
C PHE A 39 -3.96 -2.25 6.16
N THR A 40 -3.66 -2.50 4.88
CA THR A 40 -4.22 -1.70 3.77
C THR A 40 -5.70 -1.99 3.54
N SER A 41 -6.20 -3.21 3.78
CA SER A 41 -7.64 -3.49 3.68
C SER A 41 -8.42 -2.77 4.78
N GLU A 42 -7.93 -2.82 6.02
CA GLU A 42 -8.51 -2.09 7.16
C GLU A 42 -8.49 -0.57 6.90
N MET A 43 -7.38 -0.02 6.41
CA MET A 43 -7.29 1.39 6.04
C MET A 43 -8.24 1.81 4.91
N LYS A 44 -8.48 0.91 3.94
CA LYS A 44 -9.36 1.18 2.81
C LYS A 44 -10.83 1.13 3.21
N GLU A 45 -11.18 0.33 4.20
CA GLU A 45 -12.53 0.32 4.80
C GLU A 45 -12.83 1.68 5.44
N LEU A 46 -11.91 2.18 6.27
CA LEU A 46 -12.03 3.49 6.91
C LEU A 46 -12.15 4.65 5.90
N GLN A 47 -11.33 4.66 4.84
CA GLN A 47 -11.45 5.65 3.76
C GLN A 47 -12.74 5.47 2.95
N GLY A 48 -13.18 4.23 2.73
CA GLY A 48 -14.41 3.92 2.01
C GLY A 48 -15.66 4.41 2.75
N GLU A 49 -15.69 4.30 4.08
CA GLU A 49 -16.74 4.84 4.92
C GLU A 49 -16.77 6.38 4.93
N GLU A 50 -15.61 7.03 4.85
CA GLU A 50 -15.51 8.50 4.76
C GLU A 50 -16.11 9.02 3.44
N LEU A 51 -15.79 8.37 2.31
CA LEU A 51 -16.39 8.68 0.99
C LEU A 51 -17.90 8.41 0.91
N GLN A 52 -18.41 7.44 1.69
CA GLN A 52 -19.83 7.06 1.66
C GLN A 52 -20.69 7.93 2.59
N ARG A 53 -20.09 8.49 3.66
CA ARG A 53 -20.73 9.48 4.53
C ARG A 53 -20.88 10.84 3.87
N ASP A 54 -19.91 11.27 3.07
CA ASP A 54 -19.96 12.57 2.39
C ASP A 54 -21.05 12.63 1.29
N GLY A 55 -21.33 11.52 0.60
CA GLY A 55 -22.35 11.45 -0.45
C GLY A 55 -23.80 11.32 0.04
N SER A 56 -24.03 11.09 1.33
CA SER A 56 -25.39 10.87 1.89
C SER A 56 -25.94 12.08 2.67
N ALA A 57 -25.17 13.15 2.82
CA ALA A 57 -25.60 14.37 3.54
C ALA A 57 -26.21 15.46 2.64
N GLU A 58 -26.14 15.33 1.31
CA GLU A 58 -26.62 16.34 0.35
C GLU A 58 -27.89 15.89 -0.39
N GLY A 59 -28.92 15.47 0.36
CA GLY A 59 -30.15 14.97 -0.26
C GLY A 59 -31.37 14.83 0.66
N ALA A 60 -31.41 15.46 1.83
CA ALA A 60 -32.64 15.55 2.60
C ALA A 60 -33.49 16.72 2.08
N PRO A 61 -34.66 16.46 1.45
CA PRO A 61 -35.57 17.52 1.05
C PRO A 61 -35.97 18.28 2.32
N ARG A 62 -35.95 19.61 2.25
CA ARG A 62 -36.65 20.43 3.22
C ARG A 62 -38.11 20.03 3.15
N GLU A 63 -38.54 19.19 4.09
CA GLU A 63 -39.93 19.02 4.46
C GLU A 63 -40.39 20.39 4.96
N SER A 64 -40.95 21.15 4.02
CA SER A 64 -41.55 22.45 4.21
C SER A 64 -42.90 22.24 4.88
N ASP A 65 -42.91 22.43 6.20
CA ASP A 65 -44.08 22.83 6.98
C ASP A 65 -44.41 24.31 6.71
#